data_AF-C0MHE6-F1
#
_entry.id   AF-C0MHE6-F1
#
_cell.length_a   1.000
_cell.length_b   1.000
_cell.length_c   1.000
_cell.angle_alpha   90.00
_cell.angle_beta   90.00
_cell.angle_gamma   90.00
#
_symmetry.space_group_name_H-M   'P 1'
#
loop_
_entity.id
_entity.type
_entity.pdbx_description
1 polymer ?
#
loop_
_entity_poly.entity_id
_entity_poly.type
_entity_poly.pdbx_seq_one_letter_code
_entity_poly.pdbx_strand_id
1 'polypeptide(L)'
;MKKTLLVILALGSISISTTVRAEVYGNQRVWGFRNDWKEGRDFAVKPILENENNITVKTTPEAILTVKFKKKNADNWKIITEEINGTSYRGTDGLIHQSIVDLKPQIAIATGDGIINFPLKGIYIPQKGDEYELMLTIYGSYLASGKWIVGESEPHDVTEEKERKKLEKDKQYEKEIQKIEEELEKQEQEREALEMFQKQQQEEANKTWYQRLGDNIEDTWANVKGWWRG
;
A
#
# COMPACT_ATOMS: atom_id res chain seq x y z
N MET A 1 -13.45 55.83 -52.02
CA MET A 1 -13.22 56.44 -50.69
C MET A 1 -14.07 55.68 -49.68
N LYS A 2 -13.48 54.67 -49.02
CA LYS A 2 -13.19 54.61 -47.57
C LYS A 2 -14.38 54.99 -46.66
N LYS A 3 -14.89 54.02 -45.88
CA LYS A 3 -14.96 53.99 -44.38
C LYS A 3 -16.07 53.05 -43.89
N THR A 4 -15.69 51.83 -43.49
CA THR A 4 -15.60 51.32 -42.09
C THR A 4 -16.87 50.60 -41.62
N LEU A 5 -16.88 49.28 -41.81
CA LEU A 5 -17.73 48.34 -41.08
C LEU A 5 -17.01 47.99 -39.77
N LEU A 6 -17.62 48.35 -38.66
CA LEU A 6 -17.12 48.13 -37.31
C LEU A 6 -17.60 46.75 -36.85
N VAL A 7 -16.74 45.75 -36.98
CA VAL A 7 -16.98 44.41 -36.41
C VAL A 7 -16.51 44.45 -34.96
N ILE A 8 -17.46 44.41 -34.03
CA ILE A 8 -17.19 44.29 -32.59
C ILE A 8 -16.90 42.82 -32.31
N LEU A 9 -15.61 42.47 -32.23
CA LEU A 9 -15.13 41.20 -31.70
C LEU A 9 -15.34 41.24 -30.18
N ALA A 10 -16.40 40.60 -29.70
CA ALA A 10 -16.56 40.30 -28.29
C ALA A 10 -15.48 39.29 -27.88
N LEU A 11 -14.38 39.79 -27.35
CA LEU A 11 -13.40 39.02 -26.58
C LEU A 11 -14.09 38.56 -25.30
N GLY A 12 -14.83 37.46 -25.39
CA GLY A 12 -15.14 36.66 -24.22
C GLY A 12 -13.82 36.17 -23.66
N SER A 13 -13.33 36.84 -22.61
CA SER A 13 -12.23 36.34 -21.80
C SER A 13 -12.66 34.98 -21.26
N ILE A 14 -12.20 33.91 -21.90
CA ILE A 14 -12.13 32.60 -21.26
C ILE A 14 -11.10 32.79 -20.16
N SER A 15 -11.56 33.26 -19.01
CA SER A 15 -10.82 33.13 -17.77
C SER A 15 -10.74 31.62 -17.53
N ILE A 16 -9.66 31.02 -18.03
CA ILE A 16 -9.17 29.73 -17.55
C ILE A 16 -8.87 30.01 -16.10
N SER A 17 -9.83 29.75 -15.22
CA SER A 17 -9.55 29.59 -13.81
C SER A 17 -8.59 28.41 -13.75
N THR A 18 -7.28 28.69 -13.76
CA THR A 18 -6.31 27.74 -13.24
C THR A 18 -6.74 27.54 -11.81
N THR A 19 -7.53 26.49 -11.56
CA THR A 19 -7.65 25.93 -10.23
C THR A 19 -6.21 25.63 -9.84
N VAL A 20 -5.63 26.51 -9.01
CA VAL A 20 -4.36 26.24 -8.36
C VAL A 20 -4.68 25.09 -7.44
N ARG A 21 -4.59 23.88 -7.98
CA ARG A 21 -4.59 22.65 -7.22
C ARG A 21 -3.35 22.82 -6.36
N ALA A 22 -3.55 23.17 -5.08
CA ALA A 22 -2.46 23.29 -4.14
C ALA A 22 -1.59 22.05 -4.35
N GLU A 23 -0.34 22.25 -4.76
CA GLU A 23 0.61 21.17 -4.94
C GLU A 23 0.49 20.30 -3.71
N VAL A 24 0.08 19.04 -3.91
CA VAL A 24 -0.32 18.19 -2.80
C VAL A 24 0.91 18.10 -1.92
N TYR A 25 0.80 18.64 -0.71
CA TYR A 25 1.84 18.85 0.31
C TYR A 25 2.58 17.56 0.76
N GLY A 26 2.35 16.46 0.04
CA GLY A 26 2.85 15.11 0.23
C GLY A 26 1.80 14.11 -0.25
N ASN A 27 2.19 12.85 -0.38
CA ASN A 27 1.34 11.71 -0.66
C ASN A 27 0.75 11.16 0.64
N GLN A 28 -0.58 11.16 0.76
CA GLN A 28 -1.30 10.57 1.91
C GLN A 28 -1.07 9.07 2.07
N ARG A 29 -0.79 8.36 0.97
CA ARG A 29 -0.57 6.91 0.98
C ARG A 29 0.77 6.53 1.57
N VAL A 30 1.74 7.45 1.59
CA VAL A 30 3.03 7.26 2.22
C VAL A 30 2.85 7.54 3.71
N TRP A 31 2.61 6.47 4.47
CA TRP A 31 2.27 6.51 5.89
C TRP A 31 3.07 5.50 6.73
N GLY A 32 3.50 5.92 7.92
CA GLY A 32 4.26 5.12 8.89
C GLY A 32 5.77 5.26 8.76
N PHE A 33 6.53 4.29 9.27
CA PHE A 33 7.98 4.25 9.14
C PHE A 33 8.36 3.69 7.77
N ARG A 34 9.04 4.50 6.94
CA ARG A 34 9.27 4.16 5.52
C ARG A 34 10.54 4.77 4.95
N ASN A 35 11.14 4.17 3.93
CA ASN A 35 12.31 4.76 3.27
C ASN A 35 11.95 5.97 2.40
N ASP A 36 10.77 5.97 1.79
CA ASP A 36 10.20 7.06 0.98
C ASP A 36 9.51 8.15 1.83
N TRP A 37 9.80 8.23 3.13
CA TRP A 37 9.09 9.09 4.08
C TRP A 37 8.98 10.57 3.70
N LYS A 38 9.94 11.09 2.92
CA LYS A 38 9.94 12.50 2.46
C LYS A 38 8.75 12.81 1.57
N GLU A 39 8.21 11.80 0.89
CA GLU A 39 7.04 11.92 0.04
C GLU A 39 5.75 11.93 0.86
N GLY A 40 5.79 11.62 2.16
CA GLY A 40 4.60 11.59 3.02
C GLY A 40 3.98 12.95 3.25
N ARG A 41 2.68 12.94 3.55
CA ARG A 41 1.93 14.16 3.88
C ARG A 41 1.63 14.30 5.37
N ASP A 42 1.08 13.24 5.96
CA ASP A 42 0.38 13.34 7.24
C ASP A 42 1.17 12.67 8.37
N PHE A 43 1.68 11.46 8.15
CA PHE A 43 2.55 10.79 9.11
C PHE A 43 3.50 9.84 8.38
N ALA A 44 4.66 10.35 8.01
CA ALA A 44 5.74 9.54 7.47
C ALA A 44 7.02 9.76 8.26
N VAL A 45 7.58 8.67 8.77
CA VAL A 45 8.69 8.70 9.71
C VAL A 45 9.90 8.05 9.06
N LYS A 46 11.05 8.71 9.16
CA LYS A 46 12.31 8.08 8.78
C LYS A 46 12.59 6.91 9.74
N PRO A 47 12.89 5.70 9.25
CA PRO A 47 13.31 4.57 10.08
C PRO A 47 14.40 4.99 11.06
N ILE A 48 14.19 4.68 12.35
CA ILE A 48 15.12 5.08 13.42
C ILE A 48 16.28 4.07 13.43
N LEU A 49 17.49 4.58 13.21
CA LEU A 49 18.72 3.78 13.17
C LEU A 49 19.50 3.91 14.49
N GLU A 50 20.37 2.94 14.76
CA GLU A 50 21.25 2.96 15.92
C GLU A 50 22.12 4.22 15.95
N ASN A 51 22.28 4.82 17.12
CA ASN A 51 23.05 6.05 17.36
C ASN A 51 22.56 7.29 16.60
N GLU A 52 21.33 7.30 16.08
CA GLU A 52 20.76 8.54 15.54
C GLU A 52 20.44 9.53 16.66
N ASN A 53 20.81 10.78 16.43
CA ASN A 53 20.56 11.85 17.40
C ASN A 53 19.18 12.46 17.27
N ASN A 54 18.44 12.16 16.20
CA ASN A 54 17.16 12.79 15.91
C ASN A 54 16.17 11.77 15.33
N ILE A 55 14.90 11.88 15.71
CA ILE A 55 13.78 11.25 14.99
C ILE A 55 13.22 12.29 14.02
N THR A 56 13.13 11.93 12.74
CA THR A 56 12.62 12.82 11.69
C THR A 56 11.27 12.35 11.19
N VAL A 57 10.28 13.26 11.22
CA VAL A 57 8.91 12.99 10.80
C VAL A 57 8.48 14.06 9.80
N LYS A 58 7.84 13.62 8.71
CA LYS A 58 7.09 14.45 7.77
C LYS A 58 5.59 14.35 8.08
N THR A 59 4.96 15.50 8.28
CA THR A 59 3.58 15.63 8.73
C THR A 59 2.99 16.99 8.32
N THR A 60 1.75 17.29 8.74
CA THR A 60 1.12 18.58 8.55
C THR A 60 1.80 19.68 9.38
N PRO A 61 1.85 20.94 8.92
CA PRO A 61 2.42 22.02 9.71
C PRO A 61 1.68 22.15 11.04
N GLU A 62 2.36 22.67 12.06
CA GLU A 62 1.81 22.86 13.42
C GLU A 62 1.46 21.56 14.18
N ALA A 63 1.68 20.38 13.58
CA ALA A 63 1.56 19.13 14.30
C ALA A 63 2.59 19.04 15.43
N ILE A 64 2.17 18.51 16.56
CA ILE A 64 2.97 18.33 17.77
C ILE A 64 3.29 16.85 17.91
N LEU A 65 4.58 16.53 17.97
CA LEU A 65 5.11 15.20 18.23
C LEU A 65 5.47 15.04 19.71
N THR A 66 4.94 13.97 20.29
CA THR A 66 5.36 13.43 21.58
C THR A 66 5.93 12.04 21.35
N VAL A 67 7.06 11.74 22.00
CA VAL A 67 7.74 10.44 21.87
C VAL A 67 7.79 9.75 23.22
N LYS A 68 7.33 8.49 23.25
CA LYS A 68 7.60 7.57 24.35
C LYS A 68 8.73 6.64 23.95
N PHE A 69 9.50 6.26 24.96
CA PHE A 69 10.66 5.41 24.86
C PHE A 69 10.55 4.26 25.84
N LYS A 70 10.96 3.08 25.40
CA LYS A 70 11.11 1.89 26.24
C LYS A 70 12.44 1.25 25.89
N LYS A 71 13.32 1.18 26.89
CA LYS A 71 14.62 0.52 26.76
C LYS A 71 14.41 -0.98 26.53
N LYS A 72 15.29 -1.62 25.77
CA LYS A 72 15.30 -3.09 25.63
C LYS A 72 15.22 -3.77 27.01
N ASN A 73 14.34 -4.75 27.14
CA ASN A 73 14.07 -5.51 28.37
C ASN A 73 13.50 -4.69 29.55
N ALA A 74 13.12 -3.43 29.36
CA ALA A 74 12.36 -2.70 30.37
C ALA A 74 10.87 -2.98 30.25
N ASP A 75 10.14 -2.98 31.36
CA ASP A 75 8.70 -3.27 31.34
C ASP A 75 7.84 -2.04 31.01
N ASN A 76 8.32 -0.84 31.32
CA ASN A 76 7.51 0.37 31.31
C ASN A 76 7.95 1.37 30.25
N TRP A 77 6.97 1.92 29.53
CA TRP A 77 7.13 3.08 28.66
C TRP A 77 7.36 4.35 29.50
N LYS A 78 8.27 5.20 29.03
CA LYS A 78 8.52 6.52 29.60
C LYS A 78 8.35 7.57 28.51
N ILE A 79 7.69 8.68 28.84
CA ILE A 79 7.72 9.87 27.96
C ILE A 79 9.15 10.40 27.99
N ILE A 80 9.68 10.77 26.82
CA ILE A 80 10.99 11.42 26.77
C ILE A 80 10.86 12.80 27.43
N THR A 81 11.74 13.08 28.39
CA THR A 81 11.72 14.33 29.15
C THR A 81 12.96 15.16 28.89
N GLU A 82 12.81 16.48 28.91
CA GLU A 82 13.91 17.44 28.95
C GLU A 82 14.18 17.86 30.39
N GLU A 83 15.46 17.92 30.75
CA GLU A 83 15.92 18.49 32.02
C GLU A 83 15.71 20.01 32.01
N ILE A 84 15.08 20.52 33.08
CA ILE A 84 15.00 21.95 33.33
C ILE A 84 16.15 22.31 34.27
N ASN A 85 17.16 22.98 33.71
CA ASN A 85 18.30 23.47 34.47
C ASN A 85 17.85 24.63 35.36
N GLY A 86 18.13 24.50 36.65
CA GLY A 86 17.94 25.54 37.65
C GLY A 86 19.14 26.45 37.79
N THR A 87 19.20 27.12 38.95
CA THR A 87 20.29 28.03 39.30
C THR A 87 21.64 27.33 39.31
N SER A 88 22.59 27.93 38.60
CA SER A 88 23.99 27.54 38.71
C SER A 88 24.55 27.95 40.08
N TYR A 89 25.27 27.07 40.76
CA TYR A 89 25.98 27.35 42.00
C TYR A 89 27.45 26.97 41.88
N ARG A 90 28.33 27.64 42.62
CA ARG A 90 29.75 27.28 42.67
C ARG A 90 29.95 26.19 43.73
N GLY A 91 30.46 25.04 43.29
CA GLY A 91 30.82 23.91 44.15
C GLY A 91 32.04 24.21 45.02
N THR A 92 32.26 23.38 46.03
CA THR A 92 33.43 23.43 46.92
C THR A 92 34.76 23.13 46.21
N ASP A 93 34.68 22.56 45.01
CA ASP A 93 35.78 22.33 44.07
C ASP A 93 36.09 23.55 43.18
N GLY A 94 35.33 24.63 43.31
CA GLY A 94 35.47 25.86 42.51
C GLY A 94 34.76 25.80 41.14
N LEU A 95 34.16 24.67 40.77
CA LEU A 95 33.45 24.50 39.51
C LEU A 95 32.00 24.98 39.60
N ILE A 96 31.48 25.52 38.50
CA ILE A 96 30.07 25.91 38.41
C ILE A 96 29.26 24.66 38.10
N HIS A 97 28.39 24.29 39.03
CA HIS A 97 27.44 23.20 38.90
C HIS A 97 26.05 23.78 38.57
N GLN A 98 25.29 23.07 37.74
CA GLN A 98 23.88 23.37 37.52
C GLN A 98 23.02 22.34 38.26
N SER A 99 22.11 22.81 39.11
CA SER A 99 21.09 21.94 39.70
C SER A 99 20.02 21.64 38.65
N ILE A 100 19.61 20.37 38.50
CA ILE A 100 18.39 20.02 37.77
C ILE A 100 17.20 20.26 38.71
N VAL A 101 16.23 21.06 38.28
CA VAL A 101 15.09 21.45 39.13
C VAL A 101 13.85 20.63 38.82
N ASP A 102 13.64 20.27 37.54
CA ASP A 102 12.45 19.52 37.13
C ASP A 102 12.68 18.79 35.79
N LEU A 103 11.79 17.85 35.47
CA LEU A 103 11.72 17.12 34.20
C LEU A 103 10.39 17.43 33.52
N LYS A 104 10.42 18.08 32.36
CA LYS A 104 9.21 18.31 31.55
C LYS A 104 9.14 17.33 30.37
N PRO A 105 7.93 16.91 29.93
CA PRO A 105 7.78 16.19 28.68
C PRO A 105 8.40 16.97 27.51
N GLN A 106 9.22 16.29 26.72
CA GLN A 106 9.76 16.83 25.49
C GLN A 106 8.71 16.76 24.39
N ILE A 107 8.50 17.87 23.70
CA ILE A 107 7.63 17.96 22.52
C ILE A 107 8.39 18.63 21.38
N ALA A 108 8.07 18.27 20.15
CA ALA A 108 8.57 18.94 18.96
C ALA A 108 7.41 19.34 18.05
N ILE A 109 7.46 20.53 17.47
CA ILE A 109 6.40 21.09 16.63
C ILE A 109 6.87 21.10 15.18
N ALA A 110 5.99 20.74 14.26
CA ALA A 110 6.26 20.76 12.83
C ALA A 110 6.50 22.18 12.34
N THR A 111 7.58 22.37 11.59
CA THR A 111 7.86 23.62 10.88
C THR A 111 6.86 23.84 9.74
N GLY A 112 6.89 25.02 9.10
CA GLY A 112 5.94 25.37 8.03
C GLY A 112 5.97 24.44 6.82
N ASP A 113 7.06 23.70 6.63
CA ASP A 113 7.22 22.64 5.63
C ASP A 113 6.83 21.24 6.13
N GLY A 114 6.35 21.11 7.37
CA GLY A 114 5.88 19.84 7.92
C GLY A 114 6.90 18.91 8.49
N ILE A 115 8.10 19.40 8.72
CA ILE A 115 9.17 18.55 9.20
C ILE A 115 9.29 18.72 10.71
N ILE A 116 9.36 17.60 11.41
CA ILE A 116 9.70 17.54 12.82
C ILE A 116 11.06 16.87 12.92
N ASN A 117 11.97 17.52 13.65
CA ASN A 117 13.21 16.91 14.11
C ASN A 117 13.15 16.86 15.63
N PHE A 118 12.93 15.66 16.17
CA PHE A 118 12.87 15.44 17.61
C PHE A 118 14.25 14.99 18.11
N PRO A 119 14.95 15.79 18.91
CA PRO A 119 16.31 15.46 19.32
C PRO A 119 16.32 14.42 20.44
N LEU A 120 17.15 13.40 20.27
CA LEU A 120 17.44 12.32 21.21
C LEU A 120 18.78 12.59 21.89
N LYS A 121 18.82 12.50 23.22
CA LYS A 121 20.01 12.76 24.02
C LYS A 121 20.17 11.73 25.12
N GLY A 122 21.42 11.49 25.54
CA GLY A 122 21.75 10.63 26.67
C GLY A 122 21.17 9.23 26.53
N ILE A 123 20.35 8.82 27.50
CA ILE A 123 19.74 7.48 27.55
C ILE A 123 18.74 7.20 26.42
N TYR A 124 18.27 8.24 25.74
CA TYR A 124 17.29 8.14 24.65
C TYR A 124 17.93 7.95 23.27
N ILE A 125 19.27 7.93 23.18
CA ILE A 125 19.97 7.62 21.94
C ILE A 125 19.66 6.16 21.55
N PRO A 126 19.22 5.88 20.30
CA PRO A 126 18.75 4.57 19.89
C PRO A 126 19.83 3.49 19.97
N GLN A 127 19.52 2.40 20.66
CA GLN A 127 20.30 1.16 20.61
C GLN A 127 19.42 0.02 20.11
N LYS A 128 20.06 -1.03 19.59
CA LYS A 128 19.35 -2.21 19.07
C LYS A 128 18.37 -2.79 20.08
N GLY A 129 17.11 -2.96 19.66
CA GLY A 129 16.01 -3.50 20.47
C GLY A 129 15.34 -2.48 21.40
N ASP A 130 15.76 -1.22 21.39
CA ASP A 130 14.98 -0.14 22.02
C ASP A 130 13.70 0.14 21.22
N GLU A 131 12.63 0.48 21.92
CA GLU A 131 11.32 0.74 21.32
C GLU A 131 10.96 2.23 21.46
N TYR A 132 10.41 2.79 20.38
CA TYR A 132 9.93 4.17 20.30
C TYR A 132 8.47 4.17 19.84
N GLU A 133 7.61 4.88 20.58
CA GLU A 133 6.23 5.15 20.20
C GLU A 133 6.07 6.65 19.95
N LEU A 134 5.77 7.00 18.71
CA LEU A 134 5.52 8.36 18.28
C LEU A 134 4.02 8.62 18.32
N MET A 135 3.63 9.79 18.82
CA MET A 135 2.25 10.27 18.81
C MET A 135 2.21 11.69 18.26
N LEU A 136 1.44 11.89 17.19
CA LEU A 136 1.17 13.19 16.61
C LEU A 136 -0.21 13.70 17.01
N THR A 137 -0.26 14.98 17.33
CA THR A 137 -1.51 15.71 17.58
C THR A 137 -1.50 17.04 16.84
N ILE A 138 -2.65 17.58 16.48
CA ILE A 138 -2.79 18.94 15.95
C ILE A 138 -4.00 19.60 16.61
N TYR A 139 -3.81 20.82 17.13
CA TYR A 139 -4.86 21.53 17.89
C TYR A 139 -5.53 20.67 18.98
N GLY A 140 -4.75 19.83 19.66
CA GLY A 140 -5.25 18.91 20.70
C GLY A 140 -5.97 17.66 20.20
N SER A 141 -6.12 17.48 18.90
CA SER A 141 -6.73 16.28 18.29
C SER A 141 -5.65 15.28 17.88
N TYR A 142 -5.91 13.99 18.09
CA TYR A 142 -5.05 12.91 17.63
C TYR A 142 -4.98 12.88 16.10
N LEU A 143 -3.76 12.81 15.54
CA LEU A 143 -3.54 12.63 14.12
C LEU A 143 -3.09 11.21 13.79
N ALA A 144 -2.02 10.76 14.46
CA ALA A 144 -1.33 9.53 14.09
C ALA A 144 -0.48 9.01 15.24
N SER A 145 -0.15 7.73 15.17
CA SER A 145 0.89 7.14 15.99
C SER A 145 1.59 6.01 15.27
N GLY A 146 2.83 5.74 15.65
CA GLY A 146 3.60 4.63 15.11
C GLY A 146 4.57 4.09 16.16
N LYS A 147 4.81 2.78 16.11
CA LYS A 147 5.80 2.10 16.94
C LYS A 147 6.96 1.63 16.07
N TRP A 148 8.17 1.71 16.62
CA TRP A 148 9.38 1.26 15.97
C TRP A 148 10.32 0.61 16.97
N ILE A 149 10.87 -0.55 16.58
CA ILE A 149 11.87 -1.29 17.34
C ILE A 149 13.18 -1.21 16.55
N VAL A 150 14.19 -0.59 17.16
CA VAL A 150 15.46 -0.29 16.49
C VAL A 150 16.18 -1.57 16.09
N GLY A 151 16.43 -1.73 14.79
CA GLY A 151 17.12 -2.91 14.23
C GLY A 151 16.27 -4.18 14.13
N GLU A 152 14.97 -4.12 14.48
CA GLU A 152 14.04 -5.26 14.37
C GLU A 152 12.83 -4.94 13.48
N SER A 153 12.35 -3.70 13.49
CA SER A 153 11.25 -3.27 12.61
C SER A 153 11.71 -3.11 11.16
N GLU A 154 10.85 -3.49 10.22
CA GLU A 154 11.05 -3.26 8.78
C GLU A 154 10.24 -2.03 8.32
N PRO A 155 10.78 -1.21 7.40
CA PRO A 155 10.04 -0.12 6.78
C PRO A 155 8.80 -0.62 6.01
N HIS A 156 7.69 0.12 6.07
CA HIS A 156 6.40 -0.32 5.51
C HIS A 156 6.45 -0.49 3.98
N ASP A 157 7.22 0.34 3.28
CA ASP A 157 7.42 0.26 1.83
C ASP A 157 8.02 -1.11 1.42
N VAL A 158 8.94 -1.65 2.22
CA VAL A 158 9.54 -2.97 1.99
C VAL A 158 8.51 -4.07 2.23
N THR A 159 7.67 -3.95 3.26
CA THR A 159 6.59 -4.90 3.54
C THR A 159 5.56 -4.91 2.41
N GLU A 160 5.12 -3.74 1.95
CA GLU A 160 4.18 -3.60 0.82
C GLU A 160 4.74 -4.21 -0.48
N GLU A 161 6.05 -4.07 -0.74
CA GLU A 161 6.68 -4.67 -1.91
C GLU A 161 6.71 -6.21 -1.82
N LYS A 162 7.02 -6.76 -0.64
CA LYS A 162 6.98 -8.22 -0.40
C LYS A 162 5.57 -8.78 -0.62
N GLU A 163 4.55 -8.10 -0.11
CA GLU A 163 3.14 -8.48 -0.28
C GLU A 163 2.71 -8.41 -1.75
N ARG A 164 3.09 -7.34 -2.47
CA ARG A 164 2.83 -7.22 -3.91
C ARG A 164 3.44 -8.38 -4.71
N LYS A 165 4.72 -8.70 -4.45
CA LYS A 165 5.40 -9.84 -5.10
C LYS A 165 4.74 -11.18 -4.78
N LYS A 166 4.25 -11.36 -3.55
CA LYS A 166 3.52 -12.57 -3.16
C LYS A 166 2.19 -12.67 -3.92
N LEU A 167 1.43 -11.58 -3.96
CA LEU A 167 0.15 -11.54 -4.68
C LEU A 167 0.31 -11.78 -6.19
N GLU A 168 1.38 -11.25 -6.80
CA GLU A 168 1.69 -11.51 -8.20
C GLU A 168 2.00 -12.99 -8.47
N LYS A 169 2.74 -13.64 -7.58
CA LYS A 169 2.98 -15.08 -7.65
C LYS A 169 1.69 -15.88 -7.48
N ASP A 170 0.86 -15.53 -6.51
CA ASP A 170 -0.42 -16.21 -6.27
C ASP A 170 -1.32 -16.13 -7.52
N LYS A 171 -1.41 -14.94 -8.15
CA LYS A 171 -2.12 -14.76 -9.44
C LYS A 171 -1.50 -15.57 -10.59
N GLN A 172 -0.19 -15.78 -10.58
CA GLN A 172 0.47 -16.61 -11.59
C GLN A 172 0.11 -18.08 -11.39
N TYR A 173 0.11 -18.57 -10.15
CA TYR A 173 -0.32 -19.92 -9.82
C TYR A 173 -1.79 -20.16 -10.16
N GLU A 174 -2.68 -19.22 -9.86
CA GLU A 174 -4.10 -19.32 -10.24
C GLU A 174 -4.28 -19.47 -11.76
N LYS A 175 -3.53 -18.71 -12.56
CA LYS A 175 -3.56 -18.83 -14.02
C LYS A 175 -3.00 -20.17 -14.52
N GLU A 176 -2.02 -20.73 -13.84
CA GLU A 176 -1.46 -22.05 -14.18
C GLU A 176 -2.44 -23.17 -13.84
N ILE A 177 -3.09 -23.09 -12.68
CA ILE A 177 -4.17 -24.01 -12.27
C ILE A 177 -5.31 -23.97 -13.29
N GLN A 178 -5.78 -22.78 -13.66
CA GLN A 178 -6.84 -22.63 -14.67
C GLN A 178 -6.48 -23.28 -16.01
N LYS A 179 -5.23 -23.14 -16.46
CA LYS A 179 -4.77 -23.79 -17.70
C LYS A 179 -4.78 -25.32 -17.59
N ILE A 180 -4.36 -25.85 -16.44
CA ILE A 180 -4.36 -27.29 -16.19
C ILE A 180 -5.81 -27.82 -16.13
N GLU A 181 -6.71 -27.10 -15.48
CA GLU A 181 -8.14 -27.43 -15.44
C GLU A 181 -8.75 -27.42 -16.85
N GLU A 182 -8.50 -26.39 -17.66
CA GLU A 182 -8.95 -26.34 -19.05
C GLU A 182 -8.37 -27.47 -19.91
N GLU A 183 -7.11 -27.86 -19.68
CA GLU A 183 -6.48 -28.96 -20.40
C GLU A 183 -7.05 -30.33 -19.99
N LEU A 184 -7.34 -30.52 -18.69
CA LEU A 184 -8.02 -31.70 -18.18
C LEU A 184 -9.45 -31.81 -18.72
N GLU A 185 -10.21 -30.72 -18.74
CA GLU A 185 -11.57 -30.70 -19.31
C GLU A 185 -11.55 -31.05 -20.80
N LYS A 186 -10.58 -30.53 -21.57
CA LYS A 186 -10.43 -30.90 -22.99
C LYS A 186 -10.08 -32.37 -23.16
N GLN A 187 -9.17 -32.90 -22.37
CA GLN A 187 -8.83 -34.33 -22.40
C GLN A 187 -10.03 -35.21 -22.03
N GLU A 188 -10.85 -34.78 -21.08
CA GLU A 188 -12.07 -35.48 -20.69
C GLU A 188 -13.11 -35.45 -21.83
N GLN A 189 -13.34 -34.29 -22.45
CA GLN A 189 -14.20 -34.18 -23.63
C GLN A 189 -13.74 -35.03 -24.80
N GLU A 190 -12.42 -35.06 -25.08
CA GLU A 190 -11.84 -35.92 -26.12
C GLU A 190 -12.06 -37.40 -25.81
N ARG A 191 -11.87 -37.81 -24.55
CA ARG A 191 -12.15 -39.19 -24.10
C ARG A 191 -13.62 -39.54 -24.25
N GLU A 192 -14.53 -38.68 -23.80
CA GLU A 192 -15.98 -38.91 -23.92
C GLU A 192 -16.41 -39.03 -25.38
N ALA A 193 -15.91 -38.15 -26.26
CA ALA A 193 -16.18 -38.22 -27.69
C ALA A 193 -15.67 -39.54 -28.30
N LEU A 194 -14.48 -39.99 -27.90
CA LEU A 194 -13.90 -41.25 -28.36
C LEU A 194 -14.72 -42.46 -27.88
N GLU A 195 -15.19 -42.45 -26.62
CA GLU A 195 -16.06 -43.49 -26.07
C GLU A 195 -17.42 -43.54 -26.79
N MET A 196 -18.03 -42.38 -27.08
CA MET A 196 -19.27 -42.30 -27.87
C MET A 196 -19.07 -42.85 -29.28
N PHE A 197 -17.97 -42.49 -29.95
CA PHE A 197 -17.65 -43.00 -31.28
C PHE A 197 -17.46 -44.52 -31.29
N GLN A 198 -16.76 -45.07 -30.29
CA GLN A 198 -16.60 -46.53 -30.15
C GLN A 198 -17.93 -47.23 -29.91
N LYS A 199 -18.80 -46.67 -29.06
CA LYS A 199 -20.15 -47.21 -28.84
C LYS A 199 -20.96 -47.23 -30.14
N GLN A 200 -20.96 -46.15 -30.92
CA GLN A 200 -21.64 -46.10 -32.21
C GLN A 200 -21.12 -47.18 -33.17
N GLN A 201 -19.80 -47.36 -33.28
CA GLN A 201 -19.21 -48.42 -34.11
C GLN A 201 -19.64 -49.82 -33.64
N GLN A 202 -19.67 -50.06 -32.32
CA GLN A 202 -20.12 -51.34 -31.76
C GLN A 202 -21.62 -51.57 -32.01
N GLU A 203 -22.45 -50.54 -31.86
CA GLU A 203 -23.88 -50.60 -32.15
C GLU A 203 -24.13 -50.89 -33.63
N GLU A 204 -23.45 -50.18 -34.55
CA GLU A 204 -23.52 -50.43 -35.99
C GLU A 204 -23.03 -51.83 -36.37
N ALA A 205 -21.93 -52.29 -35.77
CA ALA A 205 -21.39 -53.63 -35.97
C ALA A 205 -22.34 -54.73 -35.46
N ASN A 206 -23.07 -54.46 -34.37
CA ASN A 206 -24.07 -55.36 -33.78
C ASN A 206 -25.46 -55.25 -34.42
N LYS A 207 -25.72 -54.30 -35.33
CA LYS A 207 -26.98 -54.26 -36.10
C LYS A 207 -27.17 -55.54 -36.92
N THR A 208 -28.33 -56.15 -36.80
CA THR A 208 -28.72 -57.32 -37.62
C THR A 208 -29.01 -56.90 -39.06
N TRP A 209 -28.86 -57.83 -40.02
CA TRP A 209 -28.95 -57.53 -41.45
C TRP A 209 -30.28 -56.90 -41.90
N TYR A 210 -31.39 -57.19 -41.20
CA TYR A 210 -32.70 -56.58 -41.45
C TYR A 210 -32.81 -55.14 -40.93
N GLN A 211 -32.16 -54.80 -39.80
CA GLN A 211 -32.14 -53.42 -39.28
C GLN A 211 -31.35 -52.49 -40.21
N ARG A 212 -30.24 -52.98 -40.79
CA ARG A 212 -29.47 -52.24 -41.80
C ARG A 212 -30.24 -52.02 -43.11
N LEU A 213 -31.16 -52.93 -43.46
CA LEU A 213 -32.04 -52.79 -44.63
C LEU A 213 -33.17 -51.79 -44.40
N GLY A 214 -33.78 -51.77 -43.20
CA GLY A 214 -34.83 -50.81 -42.84
C GLY A 214 -34.34 -49.36 -42.87
N ASP A 215 -33.19 -49.08 -42.23
CA ASP A 215 -32.56 -47.75 -42.18
C ASP A 215 -32.26 -47.21 -43.60
N ASN A 216 -31.72 -48.07 -44.48
CA ASN A 216 -31.44 -47.71 -45.87
C ASN A 216 -32.72 -47.39 -46.67
N ILE A 217 -33.82 -48.10 -46.40
CA ILE A 217 -35.09 -47.87 -47.10
C ILE A 217 -35.72 -46.56 -46.62
N GLU A 218 -35.69 -46.25 -45.33
CA GLU A 218 -36.23 -44.98 -44.80
C GLU A 218 -35.45 -43.76 -45.30
N ASP A 219 -34.11 -43.78 -45.30
CA ASP A 219 -33.28 -42.68 -45.80
C ASP A 219 -33.46 -42.45 -47.31
N THR A 220 -33.60 -43.54 -48.07
CA THR A 220 -33.90 -43.46 -49.51
C THR A 220 -35.29 -42.86 -49.74
N TRP A 221 -36.27 -43.22 -48.92
CA TRP A 221 -37.62 -42.65 -48.99
C TRP A 221 -37.69 -41.19 -48.52
N ALA A 222 -36.90 -40.78 -47.53
CA ALA A 222 -36.82 -39.41 -47.06
C ALA A 222 -36.22 -38.47 -48.12
N ASN A 223 -35.15 -38.90 -48.80
CA ASN A 223 -34.56 -38.16 -49.93
C ASN A 223 -35.53 -38.06 -51.11
N VAL A 224 -36.27 -39.13 -51.43
CA VAL A 224 -37.28 -39.12 -52.50
C VAL A 224 -38.47 -38.23 -52.15
N LYS A 225 -38.95 -38.24 -50.89
CA LYS A 225 -40.01 -37.33 -50.42
C LYS A 225 -39.56 -35.86 -50.36
N GLY A 226 -38.30 -35.59 -50.02
CA GLY A 226 -37.71 -34.26 -50.06
C GLY A 226 -37.62 -33.72 -51.49
N TRP A 227 -37.26 -34.58 -52.45
CA TRP A 227 -37.22 -34.24 -53.87
C TRP A 227 -38.61 -33.99 -54.49
N TRP A 228 -39.65 -34.64 -53.97
CA TRP A 228 -41.06 -34.44 -54.39
C TRP A 228 -41.76 -33.24 -53.72
N ARG A 229 -41.15 -32.62 -52.70
CA ARG A 229 -41.70 -31.46 -51.99
C ARG A 229 -40.88 -30.16 -52.23
N GLY A 230 -39.89 -30.21 -53.12
CA GLY A 230 -39.20 -29.04 -53.67
C GLY A 230 -39.87 -28.51 -54.92
#